data_AF-A0A7V3BXB8-F1
#
_entry.id   AF-A0A7V3BXB8-F1
#
_cell.length_a   1.000
_cell.length_b   1.000
_cell.length_c   1.000
_cell.angle_alpha   90.00
_cell.angle_beta   90.00
_cell.angle_gamma   90.00
#
_symmetry.space_group_name_H-M   'P 1'
#
loop_
_entity.id
_entity.type
_entity.pdbx_description
1 polymer ?
#
loop_
_entity_poly.entity_id
_entity_poly.type
_entity_poly.pdbx_seq_one_letter_code
_entity_poly.pdbx_strand_id
1 'polypeptide(L)'
;MTNLNRSRRSLLALVSGLFLMLGLLPASASARVLDDPPQVPTGDDDFFYAHHDHQHGGLEGHLPGSSLNVDLVGKLKLTSFDGDISDVSALQASNGRWYAYLGDWGAHCNTGGVHVVDITDPAKPKKVGFLNSPGTGYVTEGVQALHIETSAFTGDILVVSNEWCALNPNPKNQPGGITIYDITRPLGAKVLVQAFGDFDVVGAAANESHSAIAWDTGEGDAYVAAIDNYEPFDDVDIFEITDPRNPVLVSETGLFDLNVSPPVQRWAGAEFAAFGEEPTSHDLDVIKKGDEWHLMVSYWDAGWVDLDVSDPADPTFVQDFVYAECDQVVEAELGECFQPEGNAHQGEWNADGSLFIGTDEDFGPTRATCSFDSTVIGCTEFGWTIPLEQNFPSGFTGTTVFGGSGCPEDVDPANGTSDRTEVLNNLTKAQTGADAIAFVRGVCFFSQKVETGELAGYDMVIIINSHAATANGLIPNPFFAGGQ
;
A
#
# COMPACT_ATOMS: atom_id res chain seq x y z
N MET A 1 -31.38 62.46 41.86
CA MET A 1 -30.66 63.69 41.46
C MET A 1 -29.44 63.26 40.66
N THR A 2 -29.61 63.17 39.33
CA THR A 2 -28.87 63.92 38.28
C THR A 2 -27.40 63.51 38.10
N ASN A 3 -27.13 62.70 37.06
CA ASN A 3 -26.43 63.07 35.80
C ASN A 3 -24.89 62.85 35.89
N LEU A 4 -24.15 62.31 34.93
CA LEU A 4 -24.07 62.69 33.51
C LEU A 4 -23.29 61.65 32.65
N ASN A 5 -23.67 61.58 31.37
CA ASN A 5 -23.11 60.91 30.18
C ASN A 5 -21.58 60.79 30.00
N ARG A 6 -21.16 59.77 29.22
CA ARG A 6 -20.42 59.98 27.95
C ARG A 6 -20.57 58.81 26.97
N SER A 7 -20.65 59.19 25.69
CA SER A 7 -20.97 58.36 24.52
C SER A 7 -19.97 58.62 23.39
N ARG A 8 -19.92 57.69 22.41
CA ARG A 8 -19.55 57.87 20.97
C ARG A 8 -18.04 58.01 20.67
N ARG A 9 -17.49 57.72 19.48
CA ARG A 9 -17.82 57.12 18.15
C ARG A 9 -16.46 57.14 17.40
N SER A 10 -16.06 56.08 16.69
CA SER A 10 -16.12 55.91 15.22
C SER A 10 -15.33 56.90 14.33
N LEU A 11 -14.53 56.28 13.44
CA LEU A 11 -14.20 56.60 12.03
C LEU A 11 -12.96 57.41 11.61
N LEU A 12 -12.25 56.75 10.69
CA LEU A 12 -11.27 57.12 9.65
C LEU A 12 -11.26 58.57 9.12
N ALA A 13 -10.07 59.01 8.71
CA ALA A 13 -9.85 59.76 7.47
C ALA A 13 -8.40 59.57 6.93
N LEU A 14 -8.31 59.44 5.60
CA LEU A 14 -7.12 59.28 4.74
C LEU A 14 -6.27 60.57 4.58
N VAL A 15 -5.04 60.42 4.05
CA VAL A 15 -4.55 60.92 2.72
C VAL A 15 -3.03 61.25 2.74
N SER A 16 -2.29 60.54 1.86
CA SER A 16 -1.14 60.90 0.96
C SER A 16 0.00 61.83 1.45
N GLY A 17 1.30 61.68 1.15
CA GLY A 17 2.10 60.87 0.20
C GLY A 17 3.29 61.73 -0.30
N LEU A 18 4.52 61.20 -0.45
CA LEU A 18 5.49 61.41 -1.56
C LEU A 18 6.93 60.85 -1.28
N PHE A 19 7.35 59.94 -2.16
CA PHE A 19 8.67 59.64 -2.77
C PHE A 19 10.03 60.15 -2.21
N LEU A 20 11.02 59.24 -2.15
CA LEU A 20 12.28 59.35 -2.92
C LEU A 20 12.95 57.97 -3.17
N MET A 21 13.61 57.85 -4.33
CA MET A 21 14.15 56.64 -4.97
C MET A 21 15.65 56.36 -4.72
N LEU A 22 15.98 55.05 -4.75
CA LEU A 22 17.18 54.31 -5.24
C LEU A 22 18.64 54.65 -4.84
N GLY A 23 19.39 53.57 -4.53
CA GLY A 23 20.85 53.47 -4.75
C GLY A 23 21.57 52.24 -4.13
N LEU A 24 21.45 51.06 -4.77
CA LEU A 24 22.48 50.03 -5.10
C LEU A 24 23.60 49.56 -4.11
N LEU A 25 23.43 48.32 -3.58
CA LEU A 25 24.29 47.09 -3.49
C LEU A 25 25.77 47.11 -2.99
N PRO A 26 26.39 45.96 -2.60
CA PRO A 26 25.95 44.84 -1.74
C PRO A 26 27.05 44.40 -0.71
N ALA A 27 26.68 43.79 0.42
CA ALA A 27 27.59 42.89 1.17
C ALA A 27 26.85 42.05 2.23
N SER A 28 26.62 40.78 1.86
CA SER A 28 26.89 39.59 2.68
C SER A 28 26.24 39.46 4.06
N ALA A 29 25.09 38.78 4.09
CA ALA A 29 24.73 37.89 5.18
C ALA A 29 24.11 36.62 4.55
N SER A 30 24.79 35.49 4.72
CA SER A 30 24.38 34.18 4.22
C SER A 30 23.04 33.77 4.84
N ALA A 31 21.96 33.89 4.07
CA ALA A 31 20.80 33.03 4.24
C ALA A 31 21.06 31.79 3.38
N ARG A 32 21.23 30.63 4.02
CA ARG A 32 21.04 29.36 3.31
C ARG A 32 19.57 29.35 2.90
N VAL A 33 19.32 29.51 1.61
CA VAL A 33 18.11 29.01 0.98
C VAL A 33 18.19 27.51 1.23
N LEU A 34 17.31 26.99 2.09
CA LEU A 34 16.99 25.58 2.05
C LEU A 34 16.28 25.43 0.71
N ASP A 35 16.96 24.80 -0.23
CA ASP A 35 16.32 24.32 -1.45
C ASP A 35 15.11 23.49 -1.03
N ASP A 36 13.97 23.67 -1.71
CA ASP A 36 12.82 22.81 -1.54
C ASP A 36 13.30 21.35 -1.61
N PRO A 37 12.86 20.46 -0.69
CA PRO A 37 13.16 19.05 -0.83
C PRO A 37 12.71 18.60 -2.22
N PRO A 38 13.49 17.75 -2.92
CA PRO A 38 13.12 17.26 -4.23
C PRO A 38 11.71 16.68 -4.13
N GLN A 39 10.81 17.21 -4.97
CA GLN A 39 9.49 16.65 -5.18
C GLN A 39 9.69 15.18 -5.53
N VAL A 40 9.38 14.28 -4.61
CA VAL A 40 9.19 12.86 -4.93
C VAL A 40 8.08 12.86 -5.98
N PRO A 41 8.32 12.39 -7.22
CA PRO A 41 7.26 12.30 -8.20
C PRO A 41 6.23 11.34 -7.65
N THR A 42 5.06 11.88 -7.36
CA THR A 42 3.82 11.17 -7.08
C THR A 42 3.64 10.09 -8.15
N GLY A 43 3.59 8.81 -7.74
CA GLY A 43 3.01 7.79 -8.61
C GLY A 43 1.59 8.24 -8.97
N ASP A 44 1.23 8.15 -10.25
CA ASP A 44 -0.15 8.33 -10.66
C ASP A 44 -0.96 7.20 -9.99
N ASP A 45 -1.96 7.59 -9.20
CA ASP A 45 -2.98 6.73 -8.58
C ASP A 45 -3.89 6.05 -9.63
N ASP A 46 -3.70 6.37 -10.92
CA ASP A 46 -4.23 5.61 -12.05
C ASP A 46 -3.68 4.16 -12.12
N PHE A 47 -2.62 3.82 -11.37
CA PHE A 47 -2.10 2.46 -11.27
C PHE A 47 -3.14 1.47 -10.71
N PHE A 48 -3.88 1.85 -9.66
CA PHE A 48 -4.94 0.99 -9.13
C PHE A 48 -6.18 1.00 -10.04
N TYR A 49 -6.55 2.14 -10.62
CA TYR A 49 -7.75 2.24 -11.46
C TYR A 49 -7.74 1.39 -12.75
N ALA A 50 -6.58 1.14 -13.35
CA ALA A 50 -6.48 0.46 -14.64
C ALA A 50 -6.31 -1.07 -14.55
N HIS A 51 -5.99 -1.63 -13.37
CA HIS A 51 -5.65 -3.05 -13.23
C HIS A 51 -6.78 -3.97 -12.74
N HIS A 52 -7.94 -3.44 -12.31
CA HIS A 52 -9.07 -4.28 -11.85
C HIS A 52 -9.93 -4.89 -12.96
N ASP A 53 -9.86 -4.37 -14.20
CA ASP A 53 -10.41 -5.12 -15.34
C ASP A 53 -9.65 -6.45 -15.55
N HIS A 54 -8.49 -6.63 -14.88
CA HIS A 54 -7.54 -7.72 -15.11
C HIS A 54 -7.15 -8.54 -13.86
N GLN A 55 -7.25 -8.04 -12.61
CA GLN A 55 -6.91 -8.83 -11.41
C GLN A 55 -7.77 -10.10 -11.26
N HIS A 56 -8.99 -10.07 -11.81
CA HIS A 56 -9.80 -11.27 -12.04
C HIS A 56 -10.11 -11.51 -13.51
N GLY A 57 -9.45 -10.82 -14.45
CA GLY A 57 -9.72 -10.92 -15.89
C GLY A 57 -11.22 -10.92 -16.27
N GLY A 58 -11.51 -11.29 -17.52
CA GLY A 58 -12.84 -11.75 -17.86
C GLY A 58 -13.07 -13.18 -17.34
N LEU A 59 -14.30 -13.71 -17.43
CA LEU A 59 -14.59 -15.12 -17.10
C LEU A 59 -13.83 -16.16 -17.97
N GLU A 60 -13.05 -15.71 -18.95
CA GLU A 60 -12.21 -16.56 -19.80
C GLU A 60 -10.99 -17.03 -19.01
N GLY A 61 -10.78 -18.34 -18.93
CA GLY A 61 -9.71 -18.94 -18.11
C GLY A 61 -10.11 -19.28 -16.67
N HIS A 62 -11.20 -18.69 -16.14
CA HIS A 62 -11.70 -19.02 -14.81
C HIS A 62 -12.27 -20.42 -14.73
N LEU A 63 -12.03 -21.08 -13.58
CA LEU A 63 -12.81 -22.25 -13.23
C LEU A 63 -14.30 -21.87 -13.17
N PRO A 64 -15.21 -22.67 -13.74
CA PRO A 64 -16.63 -22.41 -13.60
C PRO A 64 -17.01 -22.32 -12.13
N GLY A 65 -17.78 -21.29 -11.77
CA GLY A 65 -18.31 -21.16 -10.41
C GLY A 65 -18.98 -22.47 -9.97
N SER A 66 -18.53 -23.02 -8.85
CA SER A 66 -19.01 -24.29 -8.31
C SER A 66 -19.57 -24.09 -6.90
N SER A 67 -20.42 -25.02 -6.47
CA SER A 67 -20.88 -25.11 -5.10
C SER A 67 -20.75 -26.57 -4.68
N LEU A 68 -19.87 -26.84 -3.73
CA LEU A 68 -19.66 -28.16 -3.15
C LEU A 68 -19.68 -28.04 -1.64
N ASN A 69 -20.51 -28.84 -0.97
CA ASN A 69 -20.68 -28.83 0.49
C ASN A 69 -21.14 -27.47 1.08
N VAL A 70 -21.71 -26.58 0.27
CA VAL A 70 -22.26 -25.29 0.71
C VAL A 70 -23.64 -25.07 0.10
N ASP A 71 -24.54 -24.42 0.86
CA ASP A 71 -25.87 -24.02 0.40
C ASP A 71 -26.01 -22.50 0.49
N LEU A 72 -26.45 -21.85 -0.59
CA LEU A 72 -26.74 -20.42 -0.57
C LEU A 72 -27.99 -20.15 0.29
N VAL A 73 -27.79 -19.56 1.46
CA VAL A 73 -28.89 -19.22 2.40
C VAL A 73 -29.59 -17.92 2.01
N GLY A 74 -28.83 -16.90 1.62
CA GLY A 74 -29.34 -15.59 1.25
C GLY A 74 -28.29 -14.76 0.51
N LYS A 75 -28.72 -13.69 -0.15
CA LYS A 75 -27.85 -12.73 -0.82
C LYS A 75 -28.47 -11.35 -0.85
N LEU A 76 -27.62 -10.32 -0.86
CA LEU A 76 -28.02 -8.93 -0.99
C LEU A 76 -27.04 -8.21 -1.91
N LYS A 77 -27.56 -7.53 -2.93
CA LYS A 77 -26.75 -6.64 -3.78
C LYS A 77 -26.60 -5.29 -3.06
N LEU A 78 -25.36 -4.85 -2.82
CA LEU A 78 -25.05 -3.63 -2.07
C LEU A 78 -24.61 -2.46 -2.95
N THR A 79 -23.79 -2.76 -3.96
CA THR A 79 -23.28 -1.84 -4.99
C THR A 79 -23.84 -2.23 -6.38
N SER A 80 -23.72 -1.34 -7.37
CA SER A 80 -23.95 -1.65 -8.78
C SER A 80 -22.69 -2.04 -9.54
N PHE A 81 -21.52 -1.80 -8.97
CA PHE A 81 -20.20 -2.07 -9.56
C PHE A 81 -19.70 -3.43 -9.09
N ASP A 82 -19.13 -4.19 -10.01
CA ASP A 82 -18.51 -5.47 -9.67
C ASP A 82 -17.15 -5.17 -9.01
N GLY A 83 -16.78 -5.91 -7.94
CA GLY A 83 -15.53 -5.70 -7.19
C GLY A 83 -15.55 -4.59 -6.13
N ASP A 84 -16.65 -3.85 -5.96
CA ASP A 84 -16.70 -2.66 -5.07
C ASP A 84 -16.78 -2.97 -3.56
N ILE A 85 -16.73 -4.24 -3.15
CA ILE A 85 -16.78 -4.65 -1.74
C ILE A 85 -15.41 -5.23 -1.40
N SER A 86 -14.68 -4.56 -0.51
CA SER A 86 -13.32 -4.93 -0.14
C SER A 86 -13.27 -6.00 0.95
N ASP A 87 -13.91 -5.71 2.08
CA ASP A 87 -13.77 -6.50 3.31
C ASP A 87 -15.08 -6.57 4.10
N VAL A 88 -15.17 -7.49 5.05
CA VAL A 88 -16.34 -7.73 5.88
C VAL A 88 -15.98 -8.13 7.31
N SER A 89 -16.59 -7.43 8.27
CA SER A 89 -16.66 -7.88 9.66
C SER A 89 -18.09 -7.94 10.15
N ALA A 90 -18.36 -8.81 11.14
CA ALA A 90 -19.69 -9.04 11.65
C ALA A 90 -19.71 -9.16 13.18
N LEU A 91 -20.67 -8.48 13.80
CA LEU A 91 -20.80 -8.46 15.26
C LEU A 91 -22.26 -8.61 15.67
N GLN A 92 -22.49 -9.39 16.73
CA GLN A 92 -23.80 -9.43 17.39
C GLN A 92 -23.91 -8.24 18.35
N ALA A 93 -24.84 -7.33 18.06
CA ALA A 93 -25.12 -6.22 18.95
C ALA A 93 -25.81 -6.69 20.25
N SER A 94 -25.69 -5.90 21.31
CA SER A 94 -26.32 -6.14 22.64
C SER A 94 -27.83 -6.42 22.63
N ASN A 95 -28.55 -6.08 21.56
CA ASN A 95 -29.97 -6.40 21.38
C ASN A 95 -30.22 -7.80 20.77
N GLY A 96 -29.19 -8.61 20.59
CA GLY A 96 -29.22 -9.97 20.04
C GLY A 96 -29.27 -10.04 18.50
N ARG A 97 -29.24 -8.90 17.81
CA ARG A 97 -29.25 -8.84 16.34
C ARG A 97 -27.83 -8.85 15.79
N TRP A 98 -27.67 -9.45 14.63
CA TRP A 98 -26.39 -9.53 13.94
C TRP A 98 -26.30 -8.47 12.86
N TYR A 99 -25.16 -7.78 12.79
CA TYR A 99 -24.86 -6.82 11.75
C TYR A 99 -23.53 -7.17 11.10
N ALA A 100 -23.49 -7.06 9.78
CA ALA A 100 -22.27 -7.09 8.99
C ALA A 100 -21.95 -5.66 8.53
N TYR A 101 -20.66 -5.35 8.52
CA TYR A 101 -20.05 -4.10 8.08
C TYR A 101 -19.18 -4.47 6.89
N LEU A 102 -19.47 -3.91 5.72
CA LEU A 102 -18.75 -4.24 4.50
C LEU A 102 -18.12 -3.00 3.92
N GLY A 103 -16.81 -3.02 3.71
CA GLY A 103 -16.07 -1.96 3.04
C GLY A 103 -16.60 -1.75 1.63
N ASP A 104 -16.66 -0.50 1.22
CA ASP A 104 -17.00 -0.05 -0.12
C ASP A 104 -15.68 0.51 -0.69
N TRP A 105 -15.00 -0.36 -1.43
CA TRP A 105 -13.67 -0.16 -2.04
C TRP A 105 -13.68 1.02 -3.00
N GLY A 106 -14.87 1.41 -3.46
CA GLY A 106 -15.09 2.66 -4.11
C GLY A 106 -14.28 2.75 -5.39
N ALA A 107 -14.66 1.97 -6.40
CA ALA A 107 -14.32 2.22 -7.81
C ALA A 107 -14.63 3.68 -8.26
N HIS A 108 -15.25 4.47 -7.38
CA HIS A 108 -15.34 5.91 -7.41
C HIS A 108 -14.99 6.54 -6.04
N CYS A 109 -13.87 7.25 -5.96
CA CYS A 109 -13.37 7.99 -4.79
C CYS A 109 -14.41 8.77 -3.95
N ASN A 110 -15.51 9.20 -4.57
CA ASN A 110 -16.51 10.06 -3.95
C ASN A 110 -17.65 9.30 -3.26
N THR A 111 -17.64 7.96 -3.29
CA THR A 111 -18.71 7.11 -2.74
C THR A 111 -18.25 6.03 -1.78
N GLY A 112 -16.96 5.98 -1.42
CA GLY A 112 -16.41 5.01 -0.47
C GLY A 112 -17.01 5.10 0.93
N GLY A 113 -16.87 4.02 1.69
CA GLY A 113 -17.38 3.93 3.06
C GLY A 113 -17.65 2.51 3.51
N VAL A 114 -18.57 2.35 4.46
CA VAL A 114 -18.95 1.04 5.01
C VAL A 114 -20.46 0.85 4.94
N HIS A 115 -20.89 -0.20 4.24
CA HIS A 115 -22.27 -0.66 4.26
C HIS A 115 -22.59 -1.34 5.59
N VAL A 116 -23.72 -0.94 6.20
CA VAL A 116 -24.23 -1.60 7.42
C VAL A 116 -25.41 -2.47 7.04
N VAL A 117 -25.29 -3.78 7.29
CA VAL A 117 -26.27 -4.80 6.88
C VAL A 117 -26.76 -5.55 8.11
N ASP A 118 -28.07 -5.57 8.34
CA ASP A 118 -28.69 -6.48 9.29
C ASP A 118 -28.75 -7.89 8.70
N ILE A 119 -28.05 -8.82 9.33
CA ILE A 119 -27.96 -10.24 8.96
C ILE A 119 -28.60 -11.16 10.00
N THR A 120 -29.45 -10.62 10.89
CA THR A 120 -30.16 -11.42 11.92
C THR A 120 -30.98 -12.57 11.33
N ASP A 121 -31.60 -12.34 10.17
CA ASP A 121 -32.18 -13.40 9.33
C ASP A 121 -31.26 -13.55 8.10
N PRO A 122 -30.32 -14.52 8.09
CA PRO A 122 -29.35 -14.67 7.00
C PRO A 122 -30.01 -15.05 5.67
N ALA A 123 -31.26 -15.53 5.68
CA ALA A 123 -32.02 -15.77 4.46
C ALA A 123 -32.64 -14.48 3.88
N LYS A 124 -32.67 -13.39 4.65
CA LYS A 124 -33.22 -12.07 4.27
C LYS A 124 -32.37 -10.92 4.81
N PRO A 125 -31.07 -10.85 4.44
CA PRO A 125 -30.20 -9.74 4.81
C PRO A 125 -30.76 -8.40 4.30
N LYS A 126 -30.56 -7.32 5.05
CA LYS A 126 -31.05 -5.98 4.70
C LYS A 126 -29.99 -4.92 4.97
N LYS A 127 -29.67 -4.12 3.95
CA LYS A 127 -28.90 -2.89 4.13
C LYS A 127 -29.73 -1.93 4.99
N VAL A 128 -29.16 -1.48 6.09
CA VAL A 128 -29.81 -0.61 7.09
C VAL A 128 -29.10 0.72 7.28
N GLY A 129 -27.88 0.85 6.76
CA GLY A 129 -27.10 2.09 6.86
C GLY A 129 -25.92 2.14 5.89
N PHE A 130 -25.26 3.29 5.90
CA PHE A 130 -23.98 3.52 5.23
C PHE A 130 -23.19 4.56 6.02
N LEU A 131 -21.92 4.27 6.28
CA LEU A 131 -20.96 5.16 6.93
C LEU A 131 -20.04 5.69 5.84
N ASN A 132 -20.19 6.94 5.42
CA ASN A 132 -19.34 7.48 4.35
C ASN A 132 -17.90 7.64 4.86
N SER A 133 -16.93 7.31 4.01
CA SER A 133 -15.55 7.71 4.23
C SER A 133 -15.42 9.24 4.25
N PRO A 134 -14.44 9.80 4.98
CA PRO A 134 -14.16 11.22 4.89
C PRO A 134 -13.58 11.57 3.50
N GLY A 135 -13.71 12.83 3.07
CA GLY A 135 -12.95 13.32 1.92
C GLY A 135 -13.14 12.52 0.63
N THR A 136 -12.01 12.13 0.02
CA THR A 136 -11.91 11.22 -1.14
C THR A 136 -11.31 9.88 -0.74
N GLY A 137 -11.46 9.46 0.52
CA GLY A 137 -10.95 8.17 0.97
C GLY A 137 -11.87 7.01 0.62
N TYR A 138 -11.29 5.82 0.54
CA TYR A 138 -12.01 4.56 0.38
C TYR A 138 -11.61 3.58 1.49
N VAL A 139 -12.34 2.46 1.57
CA VAL A 139 -12.13 1.43 2.58
C VAL A 139 -11.66 0.19 1.88
N THR A 140 -10.50 -0.32 2.27
CA THR A 140 -9.90 -1.54 1.74
C THR A 140 -10.06 -2.67 2.75
N GLU A 141 -8.97 -3.23 3.26
CA GLU A 141 -8.95 -4.51 3.98
C GLU A 141 -8.96 -4.36 5.51
N GLY A 142 -9.12 -3.13 6.02
CA GLY A 142 -9.21 -2.88 7.45
C GLY A 142 -10.61 -2.57 7.95
N VAL A 143 -11.58 -3.51 7.87
CA VAL A 143 -12.93 -3.33 8.44
C VAL A 143 -13.13 -4.23 9.65
N GLN A 144 -12.87 -3.73 10.87
CA GLN A 144 -12.92 -4.57 12.07
C GLN A 144 -13.95 -4.13 13.12
N ALA A 145 -15.00 -4.94 13.33
CA ALA A 145 -16.03 -4.74 14.34
C ALA A 145 -15.82 -5.65 15.56
N LEU A 146 -15.66 -5.06 16.74
CA LEU A 146 -15.45 -5.81 17.98
C LEU A 146 -16.08 -5.12 19.19
N HIS A 147 -16.27 -5.88 20.26
CA HIS A 147 -16.57 -5.34 21.57
C HIS A 147 -15.27 -5.01 22.31
N ILE A 148 -15.21 -3.87 22.98
CA ILE A 148 -14.13 -3.54 23.91
C ILE A 148 -14.69 -3.14 25.29
N GLU A 149 -14.01 -3.57 26.36
CA GLU A 149 -14.27 -3.19 27.75
C GLU A 149 -12.97 -2.67 28.39
N THR A 150 -12.81 -1.35 28.32
CA THR A 150 -11.62 -0.64 28.80
C THR A 150 -11.95 0.30 29.95
N SER A 151 -10.91 0.90 30.54
CA SER A 151 -11.10 1.92 31.58
C SER A 151 -11.82 3.20 31.10
N ALA A 152 -11.79 3.51 29.80
CA ALA A 152 -12.33 4.75 29.22
C ALA A 152 -13.53 4.55 28.28
N PHE A 153 -13.79 3.31 27.84
CA PHE A 153 -14.89 2.97 26.95
C PHE A 153 -15.41 1.55 27.21
N THR A 154 -16.73 1.37 27.10
CA THR A 154 -17.34 0.04 27.09
C THR A 154 -18.43 0.03 26.04
N GLY A 155 -18.32 -0.86 25.06
CA GLY A 155 -19.26 -0.92 23.95
C GLY A 155 -18.66 -1.59 22.72
N ASP A 156 -19.40 -1.50 21.63
CA ASP A 156 -18.98 -2.06 20.35
C ASP A 156 -18.34 -0.94 19.51
N ILE A 157 -17.18 -1.21 18.92
CA ILE A 157 -16.49 -0.31 18.01
C ILE A 157 -16.34 -0.94 16.62
N LEU A 158 -16.25 -0.08 15.61
CA LEU A 158 -15.84 -0.43 14.25
C LEU A 158 -14.61 0.40 13.92
N VAL A 159 -13.50 -0.28 13.64
CA VAL A 159 -12.27 0.30 13.10
C VAL A 159 -12.31 0.18 11.59
N VAL A 160 -11.90 1.24 10.90
CA VAL A 160 -11.89 1.35 9.44
C VAL A 160 -10.56 1.96 9.00
N SER A 161 -9.75 1.24 8.23
CA SER A 161 -8.57 1.78 7.54
C SER A 161 -9.00 2.80 6.48
N ASN A 162 -8.12 3.76 6.16
CA ASN A 162 -8.43 4.80 5.18
C ASN A 162 -7.25 4.98 4.22
N GLU A 163 -7.52 4.67 2.95
CA GLU A 163 -6.64 5.00 1.82
C GLU A 163 -7.20 6.19 1.05
N TRP A 164 -6.33 6.92 0.37
CA TRP A 164 -6.70 8.06 -0.45
C TRP A 164 -6.88 7.61 -1.88
N CYS A 165 -8.06 7.90 -2.41
CA CYS A 165 -8.32 7.58 -3.80
C CYS A 165 -7.70 8.58 -4.78
N ALA A 166 -7.35 9.78 -4.29
CA ALA A 166 -6.73 10.81 -5.09
C ALA A 166 -5.95 11.80 -4.22
N LEU A 167 -4.77 12.21 -4.69
CA LEU A 167 -4.05 13.30 -4.06
C LEU A 167 -4.86 14.60 -4.11
N ASN A 168 -5.04 15.24 -2.95
CA ASN A 168 -5.84 16.44 -2.80
C ASN A 168 -5.02 17.56 -2.14
N PRO A 169 -4.96 18.77 -2.71
CA PRO A 169 -4.26 19.90 -2.07
C PRO A 169 -4.83 20.29 -0.70
N ASN A 170 -6.07 19.87 -0.38
CA ASN A 170 -6.65 20.04 0.94
C ASN A 170 -6.52 18.72 1.73
N PRO A 171 -5.62 18.64 2.73
CA PRO A 171 -5.34 17.40 3.46
C PRO A 171 -6.55 16.88 4.23
N LYS A 172 -7.56 17.71 4.51
CA LYS A 172 -8.82 17.26 5.11
C LYS A 172 -9.64 16.33 4.19
N ASN A 173 -9.30 16.28 2.91
CA ASN A 173 -9.93 15.39 1.94
C ASN A 173 -9.11 14.11 1.71
N GLN A 174 -7.98 13.93 2.40
CA GLN A 174 -7.10 12.78 2.34
C GLN A 174 -7.14 12.09 3.71
N PRO A 175 -8.19 11.31 4.04
CA PRO A 175 -8.21 10.61 5.31
C PRO A 175 -7.22 9.44 5.22
N GLY A 176 -6.08 9.53 5.89
CA GLY A 176 -5.20 8.38 6.14
C GLY A 176 -5.50 7.74 7.49
N GLY A 177 -4.70 6.74 7.85
CA GLY A 177 -4.77 6.03 9.12
C GLY A 177 -6.14 5.38 9.33
N ILE A 178 -6.63 5.43 10.56
CA ILE A 178 -7.86 4.78 10.99
C ILE A 178 -8.98 5.75 11.35
N THR A 179 -10.21 5.29 11.18
CA THR A 179 -11.43 5.91 11.67
C THR A 179 -12.15 4.93 12.60
N ILE A 180 -12.50 5.36 13.81
CA ILE A 180 -13.19 4.50 14.79
C ILE A 180 -14.61 5.01 15.01
N TYR A 181 -15.60 4.13 14.89
CA TYR A 181 -17.00 4.40 15.20
C TYR A 181 -17.45 3.65 16.45
N ASP A 182 -18.23 4.30 17.32
CA ASP A 182 -19.09 3.64 18.31
C ASP A 182 -20.29 3.03 17.57
N ILE A 183 -20.32 1.71 17.48
CA ILE A 183 -21.38 0.91 16.88
C ILE A 183 -22.20 0.14 17.92
N THR A 184 -22.08 0.47 19.22
CA THR A 184 -22.92 -0.11 20.31
C THR A 184 -24.42 -0.04 19.96
N ARG A 185 -24.79 0.96 19.16
CA ARG A 185 -26.08 1.03 18.46
C ARG A 185 -25.82 1.10 16.95
N PRO A 186 -25.89 -0.04 16.22
CA PRO A 186 -25.49 -0.08 14.81
C PRO A 186 -26.25 0.88 13.89
N LEU A 187 -27.54 1.15 14.19
CA LEU A 187 -28.37 2.10 13.43
C LEU A 187 -28.14 3.57 13.79
N GLY A 188 -27.25 3.85 14.74
CA GLY A 188 -26.91 5.17 15.22
C GLY A 188 -25.42 5.28 15.52
N ALA A 189 -24.60 4.71 14.64
CA ALA A 189 -23.16 4.74 14.73
C ALA A 189 -22.65 6.17 14.85
N LYS A 190 -21.59 6.37 15.64
CA LYS A 190 -20.99 7.69 15.86
C LYS A 190 -19.49 7.61 15.69
N VAL A 191 -18.93 8.57 14.96
CA VAL A 191 -17.48 8.75 14.89
C VAL A 191 -16.95 9.07 16.30
N LEU A 192 -15.97 8.29 16.75
CA LEU A 192 -15.20 8.53 17.98
C LEU A 192 -13.91 9.28 17.65
N VAL A 193 -13.21 8.84 16.60
CA VAL A 193 -12.05 9.49 16.00
C VAL A 193 -12.14 9.33 14.48
N GLN A 194 -11.58 10.27 13.73
CA GLN A 194 -11.63 10.28 12.26
C GLN A 194 -10.24 10.55 11.70
N ALA A 195 -9.78 9.69 10.79
CA ALA A 195 -8.51 9.80 10.08
C ALA A 195 -7.32 10.10 11.01
N PHE A 196 -7.14 9.24 12.02
CA PHE A 196 -6.02 9.29 12.95
C PHE A 196 -4.98 8.25 12.53
N GLY A 197 -3.70 8.62 12.47
CA GLY A 197 -2.60 7.72 12.16
C GLY A 197 -1.26 8.39 12.46
N ASP A 198 -0.17 7.94 11.84
CA ASP A 198 1.07 8.71 11.80
C ASP A 198 0.98 9.89 10.82
N PHE A 199 1.67 10.99 11.12
CA PHE A 199 1.68 12.24 10.38
C PHE A 199 3.11 12.67 10.01
N ASP A 200 4.11 11.81 10.14
CA ASP A 200 5.51 12.15 10.03
C ASP A 200 5.94 12.46 8.58
N VAL A 201 5.43 11.73 7.57
CA VAL A 201 5.73 11.87 6.15
C VAL A 201 4.87 12.98 5.53
N VAL A 202 3.55 12.87 5.70
CA VAL A 202 2.60 13.79 5.05
C VAL A 202 2.43 15.10 5.83
N GLY A 203 2.57 15.06 7.17
CA GLY A 203 2.50 16.22 8.05
C GLY A 203 1.08 16.73 8.31
N ALA A 204 0.31 16.97 7.25
CA ALA A 204 -0.97 17.67 7.32
C ALA A 204 -2.20 16.75 7.30
N ALA A 205 -2.00 15.49 6.90
CA ALA A 205 -2.94 14.37 6.96
C ALA A 205 -2.18 13.17 7.53
N ALA A 206 -2.91 12.19 8.06
CA ALA A 206 -2.30 10.92 8.45
C ALA A 206 -1.83 10.18 7.20
N ASN A 207 -0.76 9.41 7.29
CA ASN A 207 -0.29 8.50 6.25
C ASN A 207 -1.41 7.51 5.87
N GLU A 208 -1.46 7.07 4.61
CA GLU A 208 -2.48 6.11 4.13
C GLU A 208 -2.37 4.77 4.82
N SER A 209 -3.51 4.13 5.06
CA SER A 209 -3.54 2.83 5.72
C SER A 209 -4.41 1.83 4.97
N HIS A 210 -3.80 0.72 4.55
CA HIS A 210 -4.43 -0.35 3.78
C HIS A 210 -5.25 -1.31 4.64
N SER A 211 -4.63 -2.02 5.59
CA SER A 211 -5.35 -2.88 6.53
C SER A 211 -5.28 -2.38 7.97
N ALA A 212 -6.21 -2.83 8.80
CA ALA A 212 -6.22 -2.58 10.23
C ALA A 212 -6.92 -3.69 11.01
N ILE A 213 -6.26 -4.19 12.06
CA ILE A 213 -6.80 -5.21 12.97
C ILE A 213 -6.76 -4.67 14.41
N ALA A 214 -7.87 -4.82 15.14
CA ALA A 214 -8.00 -4.34 16.52
C ALA A 214 -8.29 -5.47 17.49
N TRP A 215 -7.80 -5.34 18.73
CA TRP A 215 -8.05 -6.29 19.80
C TRP A 215 -8.25 -5.62 21.17
N ASP A 216 -9.03 -6.28 22.02
CA ASP A 216 -9.14 -5.99 23.45
C ASP A 216 -8.31 -7.02 24.20
N THR A 217 -7.39 -6.56 25.05
CA THR A 217 -6.52 -7.42 25.85
C THR A 217 -7.30 -8.30 26.86
N GLY A 218 -8.50 -7.86 27.24
CA GLY A 218 -9.29 -8.39 28.35
C GLY A 218 -8.81 -7.90 29.72
N GLU A 219 -7.82 -7.00 29.74
CA GLU A 219 -7.16 -6.49 30.95
C GLU A 219 -7.39 -4.99 31.16
N GLY A 220 -8.28 -4.41 30.37
CA GLY A 220 -8.72 -3.01 30.47
C GLY A 220 -8.09 -2.07 29.45
N ASP A 221 -7.23 -2.60 28.57
CA ASP A 221 -6.56 -1.89 27.47
C ASP A 221 -6.94 -2.50 26.12
N ALA A 222 -6.96 -1.68 25.07
CA ALA A 222 -7.27 -2.10 23.70
C ALA A 222 -6.31 -1.44 22.71
N TYR A 223 -6.06 -2.12 21.59
CA TYR A 223 -5.08 -1.72 20.59
C TYR A 223 -5.60 -1.96 19.18
N VAL A 224 -4.96 -1.32 18.21
CA VAL A 224 -5.15 -1.53 16.79
C VAL A 224 -3.79 -1.45 16.10
N ALA A 225 -3.48 -2.45 15.28
CA ALA A 225 -2.39 -2.40 14.33
C ALA A 225 -2.97 -1.96 12.98
N ALA A 226 -2.25 -1.12 12.26
CA ALA A 226 -2.61 -0.62 10.96
C ALA A 226 -1.38 -0.62 10.05
N ILE A 227 -1.60 -0.85 8.77
CA ILE A 227 -0.53 -0.75 7.77
C ILE A 227 -0.33 0.71 7.40
N ASP A 228 0.91 1.13 7.19
CA ASP A 228 1.28 2.44 6.65
C ASP A 228 1.86 2.29 5.23
N ASN A 229 1.20 2.88 4.23
CA ASN A 229 1.61 2.77 2.82
C ASN A 229 2.75 3.73 2.43
N TYR A 230 3.10 4.71 3.26
CA TYR A 230 4.14 5.72 2.95
C TYR A 230 5.53 5.32 3.43
N GLU A 231 5.59 4.52 4.48
CA GLU A 231 6.83 4.13 5.12
C GLU A 231 7.19 2.69 4.73
N PRO A 232 7.94 2.47 3.63
CA PRO A 232 8.08 1.16 3.00
C PRO A 232 8.70 0.05 3.89
N PHE A 233 9.14 0.35 5.12
CA PHE A 233 9.80 -0.62 6.01
C PHE A 233 9.57 -0.39 7.51
N ASP A 234 8.95 0.72 7.91
CA ASP A 234 8.33 0.93 9.23
C ASP A 234 6.79 0.88 9.04
N ASP A 235 6.34 -0.10 8.25
CA ASP A 235 5.02 -0.18 7.62
C ASP A 235 3.90 -0.77 8.49
N VAL A 236 4.14 -0.90 9.80
CA VAL A 236 3.17 -1.37 10.79
C VAL A 236 3.13 -0.40 11.97
N ASP A 237 2.04 0.37 12.00
CA ASP A 237 1.68 1.25 13.09
C ASP A 237 0.88 0.49 14.14
N ILE A 238 1.22 0.65 15.42
CA ILE A 238 0.42 0.16 16.54
C ILE A 238 -0.07 1.33 17.38
N PHE A 239 -1.39 1.47 17.44
CA PHE A 239 -2.07 2.46 18.25
C PHE A 239 -2.74 1.84 19.47
N GLU A 240 -2.58 2.51 20.60
CA GLU A 240 -3.35 2.29 21.82
C GLU A 240 -4.72 3.00 21.69
N ILE A 241 -5.81 2.27 21.93
CA ILE A 241 -7.21 2.71 21.76
C ILE A 241 -8.09 2.43 22.99
N THR A 242 -7.51 2.33 24.18
CA THR A 242 -8.22 2.25 25.48
C THR A 242 -9.24 3.37 25.60
N ASP A 243 -8.90 4.60 25.23
CA ASP A 243 -9.89 5.62 24.87
C ASP A 243 -9.95 5.76 23.34
N PRO A 244 -10.89 5.09 22.64
CA PRO A 244 -10.99 5.13 21.18
C PRO A 244 -11.34 6.51 20.61
N ARG A 245 -11.52 7.52 21.47
CA ARG A 245 -11.69 8.93 21.11
C ARG A 245 -10.38 9.69 21.07
N ASN A 246 -9.33 9.17 21.71
CA ASN A 246 -8.00 9.76 21.80
C ASN A 246 -6.93 8.67 21.65
N PRO A 247 -6.81 8.02 20.48
CA PRO A 247 -5.77 7.02 20.26
C PRO A 247 -4.36 7.61 20.40
N VAL A 248 -3.39 6.75 20.64
CA VAL A 248 -1.97 7.11 20.77
C VAL A 248 -1.11 6.12 19.99
N LEU A 249 -0.23 6.60 19.10
CA LEU A 249 0.79 5.77 18.47
C LEU A 249 1.79 5.31 19.54
N VAL A 250 1.95 3.99 19.70
CA VAL A 250 2.83 3.39 20.72
C VAL A 250 4.02 2.66 20.12
N SER A 251 3.93 2.21 18.88
CA SER A 251 5.04 1.60 18.15
C SER A 251 4.89 1.79 16.65
N GLU A 252 6.03 1.98 15.99
CA GLU A 252 6.22 1.92 14.54
C GLU A 252 7.28 0.84 14.30
N THR A 253 6.93 -0.17 13.51
CA THR A 253 7.80 -1.32 13.26
C THR A 253 7.61 -1.85 11.84
N GLY A 254 8.61 -2.60 11.38
CA GLY A 254 8.51 -3.40 10.17
C GLY A 254 9.77 -4.22 10.00
N LEU A 255 10.03 -4.68 8.79
CA LEU A 255 11.13 -5.61 8.51
C LEU A 255 12.53 -4.95 8.65
N PHE A 256 12.66 -3.66 8.34
CA PHE A 256 13.94 -2.96 8.30
C PHE A 256 13.87 -1.59 8.97
N ASP A 257 14.96 -1.20 9.64
CA ASP A 257 15.18 0.17 10.07
C ASP A 257 16.10 0.87 9.05
N LEU A 258 15.50 1.72 8.22
CA LEU A 258 16.21 2.55 7.25
C LEU A 258 16.65 3.91 7.83
N ASN A 259 16.18 4.24 9.03
CA ASN A 259 16.49 5.49 9.72
C ASN A 259 17.92 5.49 10.32
N VAL A 260 18.62 4.36 10.23
CA VAL A 260 20.04 4.19 10.60
C VAL A 260 20.96 3.99 9.38
N SER A 261 22.26 4.29 9.56
CA SER A 261 23.27 4.14 8.50
C SER A 261 24.47 3.30 8.96
N PRO A 262 24.72 2.12 8.35
CA PRO A 262 23.94 1.50 7.27
C PRO A 262 22.56 1.03 7.77
N PRO A 263 21.56 0.89 6.88
CA PRO A 263 20.29 0.26 7.22
C PRO A 263 20.48 -1.11 7.85
N VAL A 264 19.57 -1.49 8.74
CA VAL A 264 19.62 -2.78 9.45
C VAL A 264 18.28 -3.49 9.36
N GLN A 265 18.31 -4.83 9.34
CA GLN A 265 17.12 -5.64 9.57
C GLN A 265 16.69 -5.47 11.03
N ARG A 266 15.42 -5.10 11.26
CA ARG A 266 14.88 -4.85 12.62
C ARG A 266 14.60 -6.18 13.32
N TRP A 267 13.94 -7.10 12.64
CA TRP A 267 13.60 -8.42 13.14
C TRP A 267 14.68 -9.44 12.84
N ALA A 268 15.70 -9.49 13.72
CA ALA A 268 16.82 -10.40 13.60
C ALA A 268 16.34 -11.86 13.62
N GLY A 269 16.45 -12.54 12.48
CA GLY A 269 16.07 -13.94 12.33
C GLY A 269 14.98 -14.19 11.29
N ALA A 270 14.30 -13.14 10.80
CA ALA A 270 13.39 -13.27 9.66
C ALA A 270 14.19 -13.65 8.39
N GLU A 271 13.70 -14.65 7.67
CA GLU A 271 14.17 -15.15 6.40
C GLU A 271 13.27 -14.62 5.26
N PHE A 272 13.82 -13.76 4.40
CA PHE A 272 13.13 -13.25 3.20
C PHE A 272 13.09 -14.32 2.11
N ALA A 273 12.30 -15.36 2.33
CA ALA A 273 12.27 -16.59 1.55
C ALA A 273 10.92 -16.81 0.85
N ALA A 274 10.32 -15.73 0.37
CA ALA A 274 9.06 -15.75 -0.36
C ALA A 274 9.22 -15.33 -1.83
N PHE A 275 10.40 -15.55 -2.41
CA PHE A 275 10.68 -15.56 -3.86
C PHE A 275 10.32 -14.32 -4.72
N GLY A 276 9.75 -13.25 -4.15
CA GLY A 276 9.57 -11.93 -4.76
C GLY A 276 10.44 -10.83 -4.15
N GLU A 277 9.99 -9.57 -4.20
CA GLU A 277 10.78 -8.37 -3.91
C GLU A 277 10.12 -7.19 -3.21
N GLU A 278 8.82 -7.23 -3.01
CA GLU A 278 8.01 -6.19 -2.40
C GLU A 278 7.58 -6.73 -1.04
N PRO A 279 8.49 -6.75 -0.05
CA PRO A 279 8.16 -7.15 1.30
C PRO A 279 7.40 -6.02 1.98
N THR A 280 6.29 -5.59 1.37
CA THR A 280 5.34 -4.62 1.91
C THR A 280 4.37 -5.36 2.81
N SER A 281 4.05 -4.78 3.97
CA SER A 281 2.90 -5.24 4.72
C SER A 281 1.63 -5.05 3.88
N HIS A 282 0.76 -6.05 3.89
CA HIS A 282 -0.47 -6.07 3.09
C HIS A 282 -1.72 -6.33 3.93
N ASP A 283 -1.69 -7.33 4.81
CA ASP A 283 -2.84 -7.61 5.69
C ASP A 283 -2.42 -8.12 7.07
N LEU A 284 -3.35 -8.11 8.03
CA LEU A 284 -3.10 -8.36 9.44
C LEU A 284 -4.13 -9.33 10.04
N ASP A 285 -3.68 -10.15 10.99
CA ASP A 285 -4.55 -10.92 11.89
C ASP A 285 -3.98 -10.91 13.30
N VAL A 286 -4.84 -11.04 14.31
CA VAL A 286 -4.43 -10.99 15.71
C VAL A 286 -5.11 -12.09 16.52
N ILE A 287 -4.31 -12.80 17.33
CA ILE A 287 -4.81 -13.88 18.17
C ILE A 287 -4.11 -13.91 19.53
N LYS A 288 -4.84 -14.31 20.57
CA LYS A 288 -4.26 -14.64 21.88
C LYS A 288 -3.89 -16.13 21.94
N LYS A 289 -2.60 -16.44 22.05
CA LYS A 289 -2.08 -17.81 22.24
C LYS A 289 -1.65 -17.98 23.70
N GLY A 290 -2.55 -18.55 24.51
CA GLY A 290 -2.30 -18.66 25.95
C GLY A 290 -2.36 -17.29 26.64
N ASP A 291 -1.25 -16.84 27.20
CA ASP A 291 -1.14 -15.52 27.85
C ASP A 291 -0.50 -14.46 26.92
N GLU A 292 -0.04 -14.87 25.73
CA GLU A 292 0.66 -14.01 24.77
C GLU A 292 -0.29 -13.56 23.66
N TRP A 293 -0.13 -12.31 23.20
CA TRP A 293 -0.81 -11.79 22.02
C TRP A 293 0.12 -11.87 20.82
N HIS A 294 -0.42 -12.36 19.71
CA HIS A 294 0.31 -12.52 18.45
C HIS A 294 -0.35 -11.70 17.36
N LEU A 295 0.44 -10.92 16.64
CA LEU A 295 0.06 -10.20 15.42
C LEU A 295 0.75 -10.89 14.24
N MET A 296 -0.04 -11.40 13.30
CA MET A 296 0.49 -11.82 12.00
C MET A 296 0.41 -10.65 11.05
N VAL A 297 1.50 -10.43 10.33
CA VAL A 297 1.58 -9.49 9.23
C VAL A 297 1.86 -10.28 7.96
N SER A 298 0.95 -10.16 7.01
CA SER A 298 1.12 -10.67 5.65
C SER A 298 2.04 -9.71 4.93
N TYR A 299 3.30 -10.08 4.76
CA TYR A 299 4.25 -9.33 3.97
C TYR A 299 4.40 -10.05 2.65
N TRP A 300 3.82 -9.55 1.54
CA TRP A 300 3.80 -10.25 0.25
C TRP A 300 5.05 -11.11 0.04
N ASP A 301 6.16 -10.48 -0.31
CA ASP A 301 7.38 -11.18 -0.68
C ASP A 301 8.34 -11.44 0.48
N ALA A 302 7.86 -11.32 1.72
CA ALA A 302 8.55 -11.84 2.91
C ALA A 302 7.77 -12.96 3.62
N GLY A 303 6.60 -13.36 3.10
CA GLY A 303 5.74 -14.34 3.72
C GLY A 303 4.95 -13.78 4.90
N TRP A 304 4.36 -14.70 5.68
CA TRP A 304 3.65 -14.32 6.91
C TRP A 304 4.63 -14.22 8.08
N VAL A 305 4.66 -13.06 8.74
CA VAL A 305 5.49 -12.79 9.91
C VAL A 305 4.64 -12.82 11.17
N ASP A 306 5.06 -13.57 12.18
CA ASP A 306 4.42 -13.64 13.50
C ASP A 306 5.20 -12.79 14.51
N LEU A 307 4.53 -11.82 15.13
CA LEU A 307 5.06 -10.94 16.16
C LEU A 307 4.36 -11.21 17.50
N ASP A 308 5.13 -11.31 18.58
CA ASP A 308 4.59 -11.20 19.94
C ASP A 308 4.36 -9.71 20.24
N VAL A 309 3.09 -9.37 20.41
CA VAL A 309 2.57 -8.03 20.74
C VAL A 309 1.92 -8.02 22.13
N SER A 310 2.40 -8.86 23.04
CA SER A 310 1.98 -8.81 24.45
C SER A 310 2.39 -7.50 25.13
N ASP A 311 3.47 -6.87 24.65
CA ASP A 311 3.78 -5.45 24.86
C ASP A 311 3.69 -4.72 23.51
N PRO A 312 2.54 -4.12 23.16
CA PRO A 312 2.34 -3.49 21.84
C PRO A 312 3.25 -2.29 21.57
N ALA A 313 3.93 -1.75 22.60
CA ALA A 313 4.92 -0.69 22.43
C ALA A 313 6.32 -1.21 22.02
N ASP A 314 6.59 -2.50 22.21
CA ASP A 314 7.86 -3.17 21.85
C ASP A 314 7.59 -4.54 21.21
N PRO A 315 7.00 -4.61 20.00
CA PRO A 315 6.73 -5.87 19.31
C PRO A 315 8.00 -6.67 19.08
N THR A 316 7.94 -7.99 19.31
CA THR A 316 9.10 -8.86 19.12
C THR A 316 8.83 -9.95 18.08
N PHE A 317 9.80 -10.16 17.19
CA PHE A 317 9.71 -11.21 16.17
C PHE A 317 9.72 -12.62 16.79
N VAL A 318 8.78 -13.45 16.37
CA VAL A 318 8.68 -14.86 16.80
C VAL A 318 9.23 -15.78 15.72
N GLN A 319 8.65 -15.71 14.52
CA GLN A 319 8.96 -16.54 13.37
C GLN A 319 8.32 -15.98 12.10
N ASP A 320 8.67 -16.54 10.96
CA ASP A 320 8.08 -16.27 9.66
C ASP A 320 7.85 -17.55 8.85
N PHE A 321 7.04 -17.43 7.82
CA PHE A 321 6.78 -18.52 6.88
C PHE A 321 7.84 -18.55 5.77
N VAL A 322 8.46 -19.71 5.59
CA VAL A 322 9.42 -19.97 4.52
C VAL A 322 8.72 -20.75 3.41
N TYR A 323 8.62 -20.16 2.21
CA TYR A 323 8.04 -20.85 1.07
C TYR A 323 8.90 -22.04 0.64
N ALA A 324 8.24 -23.10 0.17
CA ALA A 324 8.92 -24.22 -0.43
C ALA A 324 9.54 -23.81 -1.77
N GLU A 325 10.71 -24.37 -2.11
CA GLU A 325 11.37 -24.13 -3.41
C GLU A 325 10.47 -24.48 -4.61
N CYS A 326 9.54 -25.41 -4.43
CA CYS A 326 8.57 -25.80 -5.45
C CYS A 326 7.16 -25.51 -4.95
N ASP A 327 6.34 -24.89 -5.79
CA ASP A 327 4.91 -24.80 -5.60
C ASP A 327 4.31 -26.21 -5.59
N GLN A 328 3.67 -26.56 -4.47
CA GLN A 328 3.19 -27.91 -4.22
C GLN A 328 1.98 -28.28 -5.10
N VAL A 329 1.17 -27.30 -5.49
CA VAL A 329 -0.01 -27.49 -6.33
C VAL A 329 0.41 -27.69 -7.77
N VAL A 330 1.30 -26.84 -8.28
CA VAL A 330 1.84 -26.92 -9.63
C VAL A 330 2.67 -28.18 -9.80
N GLU A 331 3.54 -28.52 -8.83
CA GLU A 331 4.34 -29.75 -8.89
C GLU A 331 3.43 -31.00 -8.90
N ALA A 332 2.37 -31.01 -8.09
CA ALA A 332 1.42 -32.13 -8.07
C ALA A 332 0.65 -32.29 -9.38
N GLU A 333 0.27 -31.20 -10.04
CA GLU A 333 -0.52 -31.22 -11.28
C GLU A 333 0.35 -31.49 -12.52
N LEU A 334 1.53 -30.86 -12.62
CA LEU A 334 2.38 -30.90 -13.82
C LEU A 334 3.52 -31.92 -13.71
N GLY A 335 3.88 -32.34 -12.49
CA GLY A 335 5.05 -33.20 -12.25
C GLY A 335 6.39 -32.48 -12.46
N GLU A 336 6.38 -31.15 -12.47
CA GLU A 336 7.53 -30.28 -12.66
C GLU A 336 7.57 -29.22 -11.55
N CYS A 337 8.74 -29.01 -10.96
CA CYS A 337 8.95 -28.01 -9.92
C CYS A 337 9.03 -26.62 -10.55
N PHE A 338 8.08 -25.77 -10.19
CA PHE A 338 8.12 -24.34 -10.43
C PHE A 338 8.20 -23.61 -9.09
N GLN A 339 9.04 -22.58 -8.99
CA GLN A 339 9.09 -21.74 -7.80
C GLN A 339 7.78 -20.94 -7.70
N PRO A 340 7.13 -20.89 -6.52
CA PRO A 340 5.98 -20.00 -6.33
C PRO A 340 6.39 -18.53 -6.53
N GLU A 341 5.42 -17.66 -6.80
CA GLU A 341 5.65 -16.21 -6.76
C GLU A 341 5.97 -15.79 -5.33
N GLY A 342 5.15 -16.26 -4.38
CA GLY A 342 5.39 -16.13 -2.95
C GLY A 342 4.88 -14.81 -2.37
N ASN A 343 3.70 -14.36 -2.79
CA ASN A 343 3.05 -13.16 -2.31
C ASN A 343 2.06 -13.51 -1.19
N ALA A 344 2.51 -13.53 0.06
CA ALA A 344 1.63 -13.68 1.22
C ALA A 344 0.65 -12.49 1.32
N HIS A 345 -0.54 -12.65 0.73
CA HIS A 345 -1.55 -11.59 0.63
C HIS A 345 -2.37 -11.45 1.90
N GLN A 346 -2.91 -12.57 2.38
CA GLN A 346 -3.75 -12.63 3.58
C GLN A 346 -3.50 -13.93 4.33
N GLY A 347 -3.80 -13.94 5.62
CA GLY A 347 -3.90 -15.18 6.36
C GLY A 347 -4.67 -15.02 7.65
N GLU A 348 -5.21 -16.13 8.15
CA GLU A 348 -5.94 -16.14 9.40
C GLU A 348 -5.59 -17.36 10.25
N TRP A 349 -5.54 -17.15 11.55
CA TRP A 349 -5.59 -18.23 12.51
C TRP A 349 -7.03 -18.68 12.76
N ASN A 350 -7.20 -19.98 12.96
CA ASN A 350 -8.44 -20.45 13.58
C ASN A 350 -8.50 -19.99 15.05
N ALA A 351 -9.70 -20.04 15.65
CA ALA A 351 -9.96 -19.46 16.97
C ALA A 351 -9.09 -19.98 18.14
N ASP A 352 -8.41 -21.13 18.00
CA ASP A 352 -7.49 -21.67 19.00
C ASP A 352 -6.01 -21.64 18.59
N GLY A 353 -5.70 -21.05 17.43
CA GLY A 353 -4.35 -20.90 16.88
C GLY A 353 -3.68 -22.22 16.46
N SER A 354 -4.43 -23.32 16.38
CA SER A 354 -3.88 -24.63 15.97
C SER A 354 -3.74 -24.80 14.46
N LEU A 355 -4.43 -23.97 13.68
CA LEU A 355 -4.37 -23.92 12.24
C LEU A 355 -4.15 -22.47 11.79
N PHE A 356 -3.30 -22.30 10.79
CA PHE A 356 -3.16 -21.07 10.03
C PHE A 356 -3.51 -21.37 8.57
N ILE A 357 -4.29 -20.50 7.94
CA ILE A 357 -4.62 -20.56 6.52
C ILE A 357 -4.11 -19.27 5.91
N GLY A 358 -3.14 -19.37 5.02
CA GLY A 358 -2.64 -18.25 4.22
C GLY A 358 -3.10 -18.35 2.77
N THR A 359 -3.23 -17.21 2.11
CA THR A 359 -3.49 -17.10 0.67
C THR A 359 -2.31 -16.43 -0.03
N ASP A 360 -1.78 -17.10 -1.04
CA ASP A 360 -0.77 -16.57 -1.96
C ASP A 360 -1.48 -15.84 -3.11
N GLU A 361 -1.05 -14.63 -3.46
CA GLU A 361 -1.55 -13.90 -4.63
C GLU A 361 -0.64 -14.17 -5.83
N ASP A 362 -1.22 -14.57 -6.97
CA ASP A 362 -0.48 -14.76 -8.22
C ASP A 362 -0.79 -13.59 -9.17
N PHE A 363 0.25 -12.85 -9.59
CA PHE A 363 0.11 -11.71 -10.49
C PHE A 363 0.20 -12.09 -11.97
N GLY A 364 0.78 -13.25 -12.28
CA GLY A 364 1.01 -13.66 -13.66
C GLY A 364 0.78 -15.16 -13.92
N PRO A 365 0.19 -15.54 -15.06
CA PRO A 365 0.16 -16.94 -15.45
C PRO A 365 1.53 -17.46 -15.93
N THR A 366 2.53 -16.59 -16.07
CA THR A 366 3.84 -16.90 -16.64
C THR A 366 4.96 -16.14 -15.96
N ARG A 367 6.11 -16.82 -15.78
CA ARG A 367 7.34 -16.26 -15.22
C ARG A 367 8.43 -16.15 -16.26
N ALA A 368 9.04 -14.96 -16.41
CA ALA A 368 10.21 -14.80 -17.25
C ALA A 368 11.43 -15.45 -16.59
N THR A 369 12.25 -16.13 -17.40
CA THR A 369 13.57 -16.64 -16.97
C THR A 369 14.63 -16.08 -17.90
N CYS A 370 15.67 -15.46 -17.32
CA CYS A 370 16.71 -14.81 -18.09
C CYS A 370 18.09 -15.39 -17.75
N SER A 371 18.97 -15.37 -18.74
CA SER A 371 20.38 -15.68 -18.51
C SER A 371 21.29 -14.82 -19.37
N PHE A 372 22.45 -14.46 -18.81
CA PHE A 372 23.56 -13.83 -19.53
C PHE A 372 24.76 -14.77 -19.49
N ASP A 373 25.27 -15.17 -20.67
CA ASP A 373 26.40 -16.10 -20.79
C ASP A 373 26.25 -17.39 -19.95
N SER A 374 25.05 -17.95 -19.90
CA SER A 374 24.65 -19.13 -19.09
C SER A 374 24.52 -18.88 -17.58
N THR A 375 24.72 -17.65 -17.11
CA THR A 375 24.40 -17.26 -15.73
C THR A 375 22.93 -16.91 -15.67
N VAL A 376 22.14 -17.71 -14.95
CA VAL A 376 20.73 -17.40 -14.67
C VAL A 376 20.68 -16.16 -13.79
N ILE A 377 19.82 -15.22 -14.16
CA ILE A 377 19.57 -13.99 -13.41
C ILE A 377 18.06 -13.87 -13.16
N GLY A 378 17.69 -13.23 -12.05
CA GLY A 378 16.31 -12.82 -11.82
C GLY A 378 15.90 -11.80 -12.89
N CYS A 379 14.73 -12.00 -13.48
CA CYS A 379 14.13 -11.05 -14.40
C CYS A 379 12.62 -11.23 -14.45
N THR A 380 11.97 -10.26 -15.04
CA THR A 380 10.52 -10.19 -15.17
C THR A 380 10.16 -9.26 -16.32
N GLU A 381 8.88 -9.22 -16.68
CA GLU A 381 8.35 -8.34 -17.71
C GLU A 381 7.48 -7.24 -17.10
N PHE A 382 7.33 -6.14 -17.84
CA PHE A 382 6.47 -5.03 -17.44
C PHE A 382 5.01 -5.35 -17.79
N GLY A 383 4.10 -5.28 -16.83
CA GLY A 383 2.67 -5.55 -17.03
C GLY A 383 1.96 -4.60 -18.03
N TRP A 384 2.54 -3.44 -18.31
CA TRP A 384 2.03 -2.46 -19.29
C TRP A 384 2.65 -2.63 -20.70
N THR A 385 3.56 -3.59 -20.88
CA THR A 385 4.13 -3.92 -22.20
C THR A 385 3.39 -5.08 -22.86
N ILE A 386 3.65 -5.30 -24.15
CA ILE A 386 3.15 -6.50 -24.82
C ILE A 386 3.85 -7.71 -24.19
N PRO A 387 3.11 -8.73 -23.68
CA PRO A 387 3.73 -9.89 -23.05
C PRO A 387 4.75 -10.56 -23.96
N LEU A 388 5.87 -10.97 -23.39
CA LEU A 388 7.00 -11.54 -24.11
C LEU A 388 6.59 -12.74 -24.94
N GLU A 389 5.68 -13.59 -24.45
CA GLU A 389 5.18 -14.76 -25.16
C GLU A 389 4.43 -14.43 -26.46
N GLN A 390 3.84 -13.23 -26.58
CA GLN A 390 3.11 -12.83 -27.78
C GLN A 390 4.07 -12.47 -28.92
N ASN A 391 5.18 -11.81 -28.59
CA ASN A 391 6.21 -11.42 -29.56
C ASN A 391 7.26 -12.52 -29.76
N PHE A 392 7.55 -13.30 -28.72
CA PHE A 392 8.61 -14.30 -28.63
C PHE A 392 8.10 -15.61 -28.00
N PRO A 393 7.17 -16.35 -28.65
CA PRO A 393 6.55 -17.55 -28.10
C PRO A 393 7.51 -18.73 -27.85
N SER A 394 8.76 -18.63 -28.31
CA SER A 394 9.82 -19.63 -28.07
C SER A 394 10.98 -19.06 -27.25
N GLY A 395 10.76 -17.91 -26.60
CA GLY A 395 11.79 -17.13 -25.91
C GLY A 395 12.59 -16.22 -26.84
N PHE A 396 13.28 -15.25 -26.23
CA PHE A 396 14.19 -14.33 -26.90
C PHE A 396 15.65 -14.77 -26.68
N THR A 397 16.48 -14.74 -27.72
CA THR A 397 17.93 -14.90 -27.62
C THR A 397 18.58 -13.94 -28.58
N GLY A 398 19.43 -13.06 -28.07
CA GLY A 398 20.04 -11.99 -28.85
C GLY A 398 21.27 -11.40 -28.18
N THR A 399 21.99 -10.60 -28.93
CA THR A 399 23.13 -9.83 -28.43
C THR A 399 22.66 -8.50 -27.83
N THR A 400 23.36 -8.01 -26.80
CA THR A 400 22.97 -6.81 -26.05
C THR A 400 24.03 -5.73 -26.16
N VAL A 401 23.61 -4.47 -26.22
CA VAL A 401 24.48 -3.29 -26.04
C VAL A 401 24.02 -2.47 -24.83
N PHE A 402 24.95 -1.82 -24.14
CA PHE A 402 24.64 -0.93 -23.03
C PHE A 402 24.37 0.50 -23.52
N GLY A 403 23.25 1.09 -23.10
CA GLY A 403 22.76 2.39 -23.55
C GLY A 403 22.71 3.48 -22.48
N GLY A 404 23.38 3.29 -21.33
CA GLY A 404 23.32 4.25 -20.22
C GLY A 404 21.99 4.22 -19.47
N SER A 405 21.44 5.37 -19.10
CA SER A 405 20.09 5.49 -18.54
C SER A 405 19.00 5.46 -19.61
N GLY A 406 19.32 5.82 -20.86
CA GLY A 406 18.36 5.95 -21.96
C GLY A 406 17.37 7.11 -21.78
N CYS A 407 17.61 8.02 -20.83
CA CYS A 407 16.68 9.08 -20.46
C CYS A 407 16.91 10.38 -21.26
N PRO A 408 15.85 11.13 -21.59
CA PRO A 408 15.99 12.46 -22.19
C PRO A 408 16.52 13.53 -21.20
N GLU A 409 16.29 13.34 -19.90
CA GLU A 409 16.67 14.28 -18.83
C GLU A 409 18.10 14.07 -18.33
N ASP A 410 18.68 12.90 -18.57
CA ASP A 410 20.05 12.56 -18.16
C ASP A 410 21.05 13.12 -19.17
N VAL A 411 21.58 14.31 -18.90
CA VAL A 411 22.50 15.04 -19.79
C VAL A 411 23.94 14.86 -19.32
N ASP A 412 24.79 14.29 -20.18
CA ASP A 412 26.23 14.18 -19.91
C ASP A 412 26.85 15.59 -19.79
N PRO A 413 27.39 15.97 -18.62
CA PRO A 413 28.00 17.28 -18.42
C PRO A 413 29.20 17.55 -19.33
N ALA A 414 29.83 16.52 -19.88
CA ALA A 414 31.01 16.65 -20.73
C ALA A 414 30.67 17.10 -22.16
N ASN A 415 29.52 16.71 -22.69
CA ASN A 415 29.13 16.95 -24.08
C ASN A 415 27.78 17.67 -24.24
N GLY A 416 26.99 17.79 -23.18
CA GLY A 416 25.70 18.47 -23.16
C GLY A 416 24.59 17.72 -23.91
N THR A 417 24.79 16.45 -24.25
CA THR A 417 23.77 15.59 -24.88
C THR A 417 23.16 14.65 -23.86
N SER A 418 21.88 14.33 -24.04
CA SER A 418 21.22 13.34 -23.19
C SER A 418 21.54 11.92 -23.62
N ASP A 419 21.45 10.96 -22.69
CA ASP A 419 21.64 9.54 -22.98
C ASP A 419 20.71 9.05 -24.09
N ARG A 420 19.44 9.49 -24.11
CA ARG A 420 18.53 9.22 -25.24
C ARG A 420 19.12 9.73 -26.56
N THR A 421 19.64 10.96 -26.57
CA THR A 421 20.22 11.56 -27.78
C THR A 421 21.46 10.79 -28.24
N GLU A 422 22.30 10.33 -27.32
CA GLU A 422 23.47 9.53 -27.62
C GLU A 422 23.09 8.18 -28.22
N VAL A 423 22.08 7.53 -27.66
CA VAL A 423 21.55 6.26 -28.17
C VAL A 423 21.06 6.42 -29.61
N LEU A 424 20.21 7.42 -29.87
CA LEU A 424 19.64 7.65 -31.20
C LEU A 424 20.66 8.09 -32.25
N ASN A 425 21.76 8.72 -31.83
CA ASN A 425 22.80 9.17 -32.76
C ASN A 425 23.88 8.12 -33.03
N ASN A 426 24.22 7.30 -32.02
CA ASN A 426 25.45 6.49 -32.05
C ASN A 426 25.24 5.00 -31.71
N LEU A 427 24.12 4.63 -31.08
CA LEU A 427 23.86 3.27 -30.59
C LEU A 427 22.52 2.72 -31.10
N THR A 428 22.09 3.05 -32.32
CA THR A 428 20.93 2.39 -32.93
C THR A 428 21.24 0.93 -33.28
N LYS A 429 20.21 0.08 -33.38
CA LYS A 429 20.38 -1.33 -33.82
C LYS A 429 21.15 -1.44 -35.14
N ALA A 430 20.91 -0.52 -36.07
CA ALA A 430 21.61 -0.48 -37.35
C ALA A 430 23.11 -0.18 -37.22
N GLN A 431 23.54 0.53 -36.18
CA GLN A 431 24.94 0.88 -35.92
C GLN A 431 25.67 -0.19 -35.11
N THR A 432 25.01 -0.77 -34.11
CA THR A 432 25.61 -1.75 -33.18
C THR A 432 25.53 -3.17 -33.72
N GLY A 433 24.47 -3.48 -34.46
CA GLY A 433 24.11 -4.85 -34.85
C GLY A 433 23.56 -5.70 -33.72
N ALA A 434 23.34 -5.13 -32.53
CA ALA A 434 22.78 -5.83 -31.38
C ALA A 434 21.25 -5.96 -31.49
N ASP A 435 20.71 -7.03 -30.92
CA ASP A 435 19.27 -7.33 -30.95
C ASP A 435 18.52 -6.62 -29.83
N ALA A 436 19.19 -6.45 -28.68
CA ALA A 436 18.67 -5.82 -27.47
C ALA A 436 19.52 -4.62 -27.02
N ILE A 437 18.90 -3.70 -26.30
CA ILE A 437 19.59 -2.61 -25.60
C ILE A 437 19.28 -2.67 -24.10
N ALA A 438 20.29 -2.44 -23.27
CA ALA A 438 20.15 -2.42 -21.82
C ALA A 438 20.33 -1.01 -21.26
N PHE A 439 19.40 -0.58 -20.41
CA PHE A 439 19.43 0.69 -19.69
C PHE A 439 19.47 0.48 -18.18
N VAL A 440 20.08 1.39 -17.44
CA VAL A 440 20.05 1.38 -15.97
C VAL A 440 18.79 2.05 -15.45
N ARG A 441 18.17 1.49 -14.39
CA ARG A 441 17.05 2.09 -13.67
C ARG A 441 17.40 3.51 -13.14
N GLY A 442 16.40 4.39 -13.14
CA GLY A 442 16.49 5.74 -12.56
C GLY A 442 16.45 6.88 -13.58
N VAL A 443 16.40 8.11 -13.08
CA VAL A 443 16.39 9.40 -13.80
C VAL A 443 15.11 9.72 -14.61
N CYS A 444 14.46 8.73 -15.20
CA CYS A 444 13.23 8.91 -15.97
C CYS A 444 12.33 7.66 -15.89
N PHE A 445 11.09 7.80 -16.37
CA PHE A 445 10.09 6.74 -16.39
C PHE A 445 10.52 5.55 -17.28
N PHE A 446 10.08 4.34 -16.94
CA PHE A 446 10.39 3.12 -17.70
C PHE A 446 9.88 3.19 -19.14
N SER A 447 8.69 3.76 -19.37
CA SER A 447 8.13 4.00 -20.71
C SER A 447 9.03 4.90 -21.56
N GLN A 448 9.67 5.91 -20.96
CA GLN A 448 10.64 6.74 -21.68
C GLN A 448 11.89 5.95 -22.06
N LYS A 449 12.34 5.01 -21.23
CA LYS A 449 13.47 4.12 -21.56
C LYS A 449 13.08 3.15 -22.68
N VAL A 450 11.90 2.55 -22.60
CA VAL A 450 11.35 1.66 -23.64
C VAL A 450 11.21 2.40 -24.97
N GLU A 451 10.62 3.60 -24.96
CA GLU A 451 10.49 4.48 -26.14
C GLU A 451 11.88 4.76 -26.77
N THR A 452 12.91 5.03 -25.96
CA THR A 452 14.28 5.23 -26.47
C THR A 452 14.78 4.01 -27.23
N GLY A 453 14.57 2.80 -26.70
CA GLY A 453 14.97 1.56 -27.35
C GLY A 453 14.18 1.26 -28.63
N GLU A 454 12.87 1.50 -28.62
CA GLU A 454 11.99 1.36 -29.79
C GLU A 454 12.39 2.32 -30.92
N LEU A 455 12.63 3.60 -30.60
CA LEU A 455 13.09 4.60 -31.57
C LEU A 455 14.47 4.26 -32.14
N ALA A 456 15.33 3.63 -31.34
CA ALA A 456 16.64 3.13 -31.77
C ALA A 456 16.58 1.82 -32.58
N GLY A 457 15.38 1.22 -32.68
CA GLY A 457 15.07 0.07 -33.52
C GLY A 457 15.40 -1.29 -32.91
N TYR A 458 15.57 -1.41 -31.60
CA TYR A 458 15.85 -2.68 -30.93
C TYR A 458 14.61 -3.58 -30.82
N ASP A 459 14.81 -4.91 -30.78
CA ASP A 459 13.72 -5.87 -30.61
C ASP A 459 13.35 -6.07 -29.13
N MET A 460 14.29 -5.76 -28.23
CA MET A 460 14.17 -5.94 -26.79
C MET A 460 14.83 -4.79 -26.04
N VAL A 461 14.16 -4.31 -24.99
CA VAL A 461 14.73 -3.35 -24.03
C VAL A 461 14.85 -4.04 -22.68
N ILE A 462 16.05 -4.01 -22.11
CA ILE A 462 16.37 -4.59 -20.81
C ILE A 462 16.60 -3.46 -19.82
N ILE A 463 15.87 -3.43 -18.72
CA ILE A 463 16.12 -2.47 -17.64
C ILE A 463 16.88 -3.16 -16.53
N ILE A 464 18.12 -2.74 -16.32
CA ILE A 464 19.01 -3.23 -15.27
C ILE A 464 18.67 -2.50 -13.99
N ASN A 465 18.29 -3.25 -12.94
CA ASN A 465 18.04 -2.67 -11.63
C ASN A 465 19.30 -2.05 -11.01
N SER A 466 19.13 -1.10 -10.08
CA SER A 466 20.25 -0.45 -9.40
C SER A 466 20.55 -1.09 -8.04
N HIS A 467 21.82 -1.08 -7.62
CA HIS A 467 22.22 -1.60 -6.30
C HIS A 467 21.54 -0.86 -5.13
N ALA A 468 21.31 0.44 -5.29
CA ALA A 468 20.60 1.27 -4.32
C ALA A 468 19.14 0.82 -4.13
N ALA A 469 18.48 0.36 -5.21
CA ALA A 469 17.09 -0.12 -5.15
C ALA A 469 16.94 -1.43 -4.34
N THR A 470 18.04 -2.14 -4.07
CA THR A 470 18.07 -3.35 -3.22
C THR A 470 18.65 -3.07 -1.82
N ALA A 471 18.68 -1.80 -1.39
CA ALA A 471 19.34 -1.36 -0.17
C ALA A 471 20.80 -1.89 -0.05
N ASN A 472 21.55 -1.84 -1.16
CA ASN A 472 22.90 -2.39 -1.30
C ASN A 472 22.99 -3.93 -1.14
N GLY A 473 21.98 -4.65 -1.65
CA GLY A 473 21.88 -6.10 -1.58
C GLY A 473 21.43 -6.63 -0.21
N LEU A 474 20.90 -5.75 0.65
CA LEU A 474 20.20 -6.16 1.87
C LEU A 474 18.86 -6.83 1.55
N ILE A 475 18.22 -6.40 0.46
CA ILE A 475 16.92 -6.90 -0.02
C ILE A 475 17.13 -7.73 -1.31
N PRO A 476 16.34 -8.79 -1.56
CA PRO A 476 16.34 -9.52 -2.83
C PRO A 476 16.13 -8.63 -4.07
N ASN A 477 16.38 -9.19 -5.25
CA ASN A 477 16.16 -8.46 -6.51
C ASN A 477 14.68 -8.48 -6.92
N PRO A 478 14.20 -7.43 -7.60
CA PRO A 478 12.87 -7.36 -8.14
C PRO A 478 12.49 -8.46 -9.17
N PHE A 479 11.46 -9.23 -8.84
CA PHE A 479 10.56 -10.10 -9.61
C PHE A 479 9.37 -9.41 -10.34
N PHE A 480 9.00 -8.17 -10.06
CA PHE A 480 8.12 -7.26 -10.79
C PHE A 480 8.92 -6.08 -11.38
N ALA A 481 8.68 -5.73 -12.64
CA ALA A 481 9.50 -4.72 -13.31
C ALA A 481 9.16 -3.29 -12.86
N GLY A 482 8.08 -3.12 -12.10
CA GLY A 482 7.49 -1.85 -11.73
C GLY A 482 6.31 -1.47 -12.64
N GLY A 483 5.29 -0.85 -12.04
CA GLY A 483 4.22 -0.16 -12.73
C GLY A 483 4.67 1.20 -13.25
N GLN A 484 3.85 1.81 -14.09
CA GLN A 484 4.06 3.16 -14.61
C GLN A 484 2.78 3.95 -14.53
#